data_AF-A0AAD4MNV0-F1
#
_entry.id   AF-A0AAD4MNV0-F1
#
_cell.length_a   1.000
_cell.length_b   1.000
_cell.length_c   1.000
_cell.angle_alpha   90.00
_cell.angle_beta   90.00
_cell.angle_gamma   90.00
#
_symmetry.space_group_name_H-M   'P 1'
#
loop_
_entity.id
_entity.type
_entity.pdbx_description
1 polymer ?
#
loop_
_entity_poly.entity_id
_entity_poly.type
_entity_poly.pdbx_seq_one_letter_code
_entity_poly.pdbx_strand_id
1 'polypeptide(L)'
;MSSSDKCAQCKELASKRCAKCHNANGESVYYCSKECQHKNWTSHKHFCGIALPCNVIPEGKRTSRGILLPVDGTKPIFVDVPVGACTEDPFLFTPSIDKEGELFYSDRRFLNRSWRSRQLFGHMLNFVFRDSFIKDGSKLNQCVQTLTNGKAPFQWRGPILVLKYTDDTNEEPLDVKLKDASDIVDQFLFYGAQEQK
;
A
#
# COMPACT_ATOMS: atom_id res chain seq x y z
N MET A 1 -23.92 14.89 -0.29
CA MET A 1 -23.01 15.62 -1.21
C MET A 1 -22.00 14.61 -1.75
N SER A 2 -22.04 14.32 -3.05
CA SER A 2 -21.12 13.34 -3.66
C SER A 2 -19.70 13.88 -3.58
N SER A 3 -18.84 13.25 -2.79
CA SER A 3 -17.39 13.52 -2.88
C SER A 3 -16.96 13.19 -4.31
N SER A 4 -16.47 14.18 -5.03
CA SER A 4 -15.97 13.97 -6.39
C SER A 4 -14.68 13.15 -6.30
N ASP A 5 -14.69 11.92 -6.84
CA ASP A 5 -13.52 11.05 -6.82
C ASP A 5 -12.34 11.68 -7.58
N LYS A 6 -11.12 11.41 -7.12
CA LYS A 6 -9.88 11.90 -7.74
C LYS A 6 -9.28 10.86 -8.68
N CYS A 7 -8.69 11.33 -9.77
CA CYS A 7 -7.95 10.56 -10.74
C CYS A 7 -6.72 9.92 -10.08
N ALA A 8 -6.56 8.60 -10.17
CA ALA A 8 -5.42 7.93 -9.55
C ALA A 8 -4.06 8.37 -10.14
N GLN A 9 -4.05 8.82 -11.39
CA GLN A 9 -2.84 9.23 -12.11
C GLN A 9 -2.41 10.68 -11.82
N CYS A 10 -3.31 11.66 -11.94
CA CYS A 10 -2.98 13.09 -11.84
C CYS A 10 -3.61 13.78 -10.64
N LYS A 11 -4.48 13.09 -9.89
CA LYS A 11 -5.21 13.57 -8.71
C LYS A 11 -6.26 14.67 -8.96
N GLU A 12 -6.47 15.07 -10.21
CA GLU A 12 -7.61 15.92 -10.63
C GLU A 12 -8.95 15.19 -10.51
N LEU A 13 -10.07 15.92 -10.60
CA LEU A 13 -11.42 15.34 -10.56
C LEU A 13 -11.63 14.28 -11.65
N ALA A 14 -12.28 13.19 -11.26
CA ALA A 14 -12.51 12.04 -12.11
C ALA A 14 -13.96 11.58 -12.09
N SER A 15 -14.41 11.05 -13.22
CA SER A 15 -15.76 10.50 -13.39
C SER A 15 -15.77 9.12 -14.03
N LYS A 16 -14.67 8.71 -14.68
CA LYS A 16 -14.54 7.40 -15.31
C LYS A 16 -13.93 6.43 -14.32
N ARG A 17 -14.43 5.20 -14.26
CA ARG A 17 -13.94 4.16 -13.34
C ARG A 17 -13.47 2.92 -14.07
N CYS A 18 -12.54 2.18 -13.47
CA CYS A 18 -12.15 0.87 -13.98
C CYS A 18 -13.26 -0.17 -13.73
N ALA A 19 -13.97 -0.56 -14.79
CA ALA A 19 -15.05 -1.55 -14.70
C ALA A 19 -14.58 -2.91 -14.17
N LYS A 20 -13.36 -3.34 -14.54
CA LYS A 20 -12.82 -4.64 -14.14
C LYS A 20 -12.74 -4.79 -12.62
N CYS A 21 -12.17 -3.81 -11.91
CA CYS A 21 -12.01 -3.94 -10.47
C CYS A 21 -13.36 -3.71 -9.76
N HIS A 22 -14.17 -2.76 -10.25
CA HIS A 22 -15.52 -2.56 -9.71
C HIS A 22 -16.36 -3.84 -9.74
N ASN A 23 -16.34 -4.56 -10.86
CA ASN A 23 -17.08 -5.81 -11.01
C ASN A 23 -16.50 -6.95 -10.15
N ALA A 24 -15.20 -6.92 -9.87
CA ALA A 24 -14.52 -7.98 -9.13
C ALA A 24 -14.68 -7.87 -7.61
N ASN A 25 -14.68 -6.65 -7.06
CA ASN A 25 -14.64 -6.44 -5.61
C ASN A 25 -15.43 -5.22 -5.11
N GLY A 26 -16.25 -4.59 -5.95
CA GLY A 26 -17.06 -3.43 -5.60
C GLY A 26 -16.29 -2.11 -5.51
N GLU A 27 -14.98 -2.13 -5.28
CA GLU A 27 -14.13 -0.93 -5.24
C GLU A 27 -13.72 -0.45 -6.63
N SER A 28 -13.65 0.87 -6.80
CA SER A 28 -13.32 1.51 -8.08
C SER A 28 -12.09 2.40 -7.95
N VAL A 29 -11.23 2.33 -8.96
CA VAL A 29 -10.21 3.34 -9.22
C VAL A 29 -10.72 4.26 -10.32
N TYR A 30 -10.67 5.57 -10.06
CA TYR A 30 -11.21 6.59 -10.94
C TYR A 30 -10.12 7.30 -11.75
N TYR A 31 -10.51 7.79 -12.92
CA TYR A 31 -9.66 8.47 -13.89
C TYR A 31 -10.43 9.63 -14.54
N CYS A 32 -9.74 10.74 -14.83
CA CYS A 32 -10.31 11.82 -15.62
C CYS A 32 -10.39 11.45 -17.12
N SER A 33 -9.50 10.57 -17.59
CA SER A 33 -9.38 10.22 -19.01
C SER A 33 -8.85 8.80 -19.23
N LYS A 34 -9.01 8.26 -20.46
CA LYS A 34 -8.46 6.94 -20.83
C LYS A 34 -6.93 6.95 -20.87
N GLU A 35 -6.35 8.08 -21.23
CA GLU A 35 -4.90 8.30 -21.24
C GLU A 35 -4.33 8.18 -19.82
N CYS A 36 -5.01 8.78 -18.82
CA CYS A 36 -4.64 8.62 -17.42
C CYS A 36 -4.78 7.16 -16.95
N GLN A 37 -5.84 6.47 -17.37
CA GLN A 37 -6.00 5.04 -17.08
C GLN A 37 -4.87 4.20 -17.69
N HIS A 38 -4.50 4.43 -18.94
CA HIS A 38 -3.40 3.72 -19.61
C HIS A 38 -2.04 4.00 -18.96
N LYS A 39 -1.76 5.26 -18.61
CA LYS A 39 -0.53 5.61 -17.87
C LYS A 39 -0.46 4.92 -16.51
N ASN A 40 -1.58 4.85 -15.80
CA ASN A 40 -1.65 4.18 -14.50
C ASN A 40 -1.70 2.64 -14.60
N TRP A 41 -1.98 2.08 -15.78
CA TRP A 41 -2.15 0.64 -15.96
C TRP A 41 -0.92 -0.17 -15.53
N THR A 42 0.27 0.41 -15.70
CA THR A 42 1.54 -0.18 -15.26
C THR A 42 1.53 -0.57 -13.78
N SER A 43 1.03 0.28 -12.90
CA SER A 43 0.89 0.00 -11.46
C SER A 43 -0.44 -0.70 -11.16
N HIS A 44 -1.54 -0.19 -11.73
CA HIS A 44 -2.90 -0.63 -11.40
C HIS A 44 -3.19 -2.09 -11.74
N LYS A 45 -2.61 -2.63 -12.84
CA LYS A 45 -2.86 -4.00 -13.30
C LYS A 45 -2.53 -5.06 -12.25
N HIS A 46 -1.58 -4.76 -11.35
CA HIS A 46 -1.16 -5.69 -10.32
C HIS A 46 -2.20 -5.84 -9.20
N PHE A 47 -3.04 -4.82 -9.00
CA PHE A 47 -4.06 -4.78 -7.95
C PHE A 47 -5.47 -4.96 -8.51
N CYS A 48 -5.67 -4.71 -9.81
CA CYS A 48 -7.01 -4.74 -10.37
C CYS A 48 -7.57 -6.17 -10.44
N GLY A 49 -8.70 -6.36 -9.75
CA GLY A 49 -9.39 -7.64 -9.66
C GLY A 49 -8.82 -8.57 -8.59
N ILE A 50 -7.92 -8.08 -7.72
CA ILE A 50 -7.58 -8.81 -6.51
C ILE A 50 -8.81 -8.87 -5.59
N ALA A 51 -9.09 -10.05 -5.05
CA ALA A 51 -10.12 -10.23 -4.04
C ALA A 51 -9.73 -9.44 -2.78
N LEU A 52 -10.65 -8.62 -2.29
CA LEU A 52 -10.48 -7.97 -1.00
C LEU A 52 -10.85 -8.99 0.08
N PRO A 53 -10.16 -9.03 1.23
CA PRO A 53 -10.56 -9.85 2.34
C PRO A 53 -12.02 -9.51 2.69
N CYS A 54 -12.83 -10.54 2.91
CA CYS A 54 -14.09 -10.36 3.58
C CYS A 54 -13.74 -9.87 4.98
N ASN A 55 -14.15 -8.67 5.36
CA ASN A 55 -13.99 -8.11 6.71
C ASN A 55 -14.75 -8.98 7.75
N VAL A 56 -14.39 -10.25 7.91
CA VAL A 56 -14.92 -11.16 8.92
C VAL A 56 -14.13 -10.87 10.17
N ILE A 57 -14.59 -9.86 10.88
CA ILE A 57 -14.13 -9.49 12.21
C ILE A 57 -14.36 -10.72 13.10
N PRO A 58 -13.30 -11.41 13.60
CA PRO A 58 -13.48 -12.41 14.65
C PRO A 58 -14.13 -11.71 15.84
N GLU A 59 -15.18 -12.28 16.42
CA GLU A 59 -16.00 -11.66 17.47
C GLU A 59 -15.13 -10.88 18.48
N GLY A 60 -15.29 -9.56 18.52
CA GLY A 60 -14.63 -8.67 19.47
C GLY A 60 -13.27 -8.07 19.05
N LYS A 61 -12.67 -8.45 17.91
CA LYS A 61 -11.39 -7.86 17.45
C LYS A 61 -11.58 -6.94 16.25
N ARG A 62 -11.35 -5.63 16.42
CA ARG A 62 -11.32 -4.69 15.30
C ARG A 62 -10.15 -5.03 14.36
N THR A 63 -10.36 -4.88 13.07
CA THR A 63 -9.32 -5.04 12.04
C THR A 63 -9.36 -3.85 11.08
N SER A 64 -8.21 -3.56 10.46
CA SER A 64 -8.06 -2.58 9.38
C SER A 64 -7.38 -3.23 8.19
N ARG A 65 -7.73 -2.83 6.97
CA ARG A 65 -7.18 -3.45 5.78
C ARG A 65 -5.78 -2.92 5.45
N GLY A 66 -4.81 -3.82 5.37
CA GLY A 66 -3.46 -3.57 4.87
C GLY A 66 -3.18 -4.25 3.52
N ILE A 67 -1.97 -4.04 3.01
CA ILE A 67 -1.44 -4.76 1.84
C ILE A 67 -0.12 -5.44 2.21
N LEU A 68 -0.09 -6.77 2.09
CA LEU A 68 1.10 -7.59 2.19
C LEU A 68 1.76 -7.73 0.81
N LEU A 69 3.06 -7.46 0.75
CA LEU A 69 3.94 -7.80 -0.36
C LEU A 69 4.77 -9.03 0.06
N PRO A 70 4.29 -10.25 -0.26
CA PRO A 70 4.94 -11.48 0.16
C PRO A 70 6.31 -11.64 -0.53
N VAL A 71 7.26 -12.26 0.17
CA VAL A 71 8.63 -12.47 -0.34
C VAL A 71 8.62 -13.32 -1.61
N ASP A 72 7.96 -14.47 -1.56
CA ASP A 72 7.98 -15.46 -2.65
C ASP A 72 6.79 -15.32 -3.62
N GLY A 73 5.83 -14.43 -3.31
CA GLY A 73 4.65 -14.21 -4.15
C GLY A 73 4.86 -13.11 -5.20
N THR A 74 4.20 -13.22 -6.35
CA THR A 74 4.30 -12.23 -7.45
C THR A 74 3.20 -11.18 -7.44
N LYS A 75 2.21 -11.31 -6.54
CA LYS A 75 1.06 -10.41 -6.43
C LYS A 75 0.92 -9.89 -5.00
N PRO A 76 0.50 -8.62 -4.84
CA PRO A 76 0.08 -8.10 -3.55
C PRO A 76 -1.10 -8.89 -2.98
N ILE A 77 -1.24 -8.91 -1.67
CA ILE A 77 -2.35 -9.55 -0.98
C ILE A 77 -2.97 -8.51 -0.04
N PHE A 78 -4.27 -8.29 -0.14
CA PHE A 78 -4.97 -7.52 0.88
C PHE A 78 -5.18 -8.40 2.12
N VAL A 79 -4.84 -7.86 3.28
CA VAL A 79 -4.87 -8.59 4.56
C VAL A 79 -5.64 -7.79 5.60
N ASP A 80 -6.37 -8.50 6.46
CA ASP A 80 -6.99 -7.89 7.64
C ASP A 80 -5.97 -7.85 8.77
N VAL A 81 -5.69 -6.65 9.25
CA VAL A 81 -4.68 -6.38 10.26
C VAL A 81 -5.39 -6.07 11.57
N PRO A 82 -5.19 -6.84 12.65
CA PRO A 82 -5.78 -6.55 13.95
C PRO A 82 -5.42 -5.15 14.44
N VAL A 83 -6.43 -4.40 14.92
CA VAL A 83 -6.27 -3.08 15.55
C VAL A 83 -6.82 -3.11 16.98
N GLY A 84 -6.19 -2.40 17.90
CA GLY A 84 -6.73 -2.20 19.26
C GLY A 84 -6.27 -3.18 20.34
N ALA A 85 -5.14 -3.88 20.19
CA ALA A 85 -4.47 -4.50 21.34
C ALA A 85 -3.61 -3.44 22.04
N CYS A 86 -4.19 -2.75 23.03
CA CYS A 86 -3.43 -1.91 23.95
C CYS A 86 -2.37 -2.77 24.65
N THR A 87 -1.13 -2.66 24.22
CA THR A 87 0.03 -2.93 25.06
C THR A 87 0.67 -1.58 25.37
N GLU A 88 1.30 -1.44 26.53
CA GLU A 88 1.78 -0.17 27.09
C GLU A 88 2.88 0.54 26.26
N ASP A 89 3.24 0.00 25.10
CA ASP A 89 4.29 0.52 24.22
C ASP A 89 3.70 1.02 22.88
N PRO A 90 3.59 2.35 22.67
CA PRO A 90 3.14 2.97 21.43
C PRO A 90 3.96 2.60 20.19
N PHE A 91 5.17 2.04 20.35
CA PHE A 91 6.00 1.58 19.25
C PHE A 91 5.65 0.16 18.77
N LEU A 92 4.87 -0.62 19.55
CA LEU A 92 4.36 -1.94 19.18
C LEU A 92 3.16 -1.89 18.21
N PHE A 93 2.65 -0.70 17.87
CA PHE A 93 1.46 -0.51 17.04
C PHE A 93 1.63 -0.82 15.55
N THR A 94 2.79 -1.34 15.14
CA THR A 94 3.06 -1.66 13.74
C THR A 94 3.18 -3.16 13.56
N PRO A 95 2.26 -3.81 12.84
CA PRO A 95 2.37 -5.21 12.50
C PRO A 95 3.57 -5.43 11.59
N SER A 96 4.68 -5.87 12.19
CA SER A 96 5.87 -6.31 11.46
C SER A 96 5.71 -7.78 11.06
N ILE A 97 6.44 -8.24 10.06
CA ILE A 97 6.34 -9.63 9.60
C ILE A 97 7.74 -10.22 9.66
N ASP A 98 7.94 -11.27 10.44
CA ASP A 98 9.17 -12.05 10.45
C ASP A 98 9.25 -12.98 9.23
N LYS A 99 10.19 -13.92 9.23
CA LYS A 99 10.46 -14.76 8.06
C LYS A 99 9.33 -15.78 7.82
N GLU A 100 8.47 -15.99 8.82
CA GLU A 100 7.38 -16.96 8.88
C GLU A 100 6.00 -16.29 8.90
N GLY A 101 5.89 -14.99 9.23
CA GLY A 101 4.62 -14.26 9.28
C GLY A 101 4.33 -13.53 10.60
N GLU A 102 5.19 -13.65 11.61
CA GLU A 102 4.94 -13.22 12.99
C GLU A 102 5.47 -11.82 13.34
N LEU A 103 4.86 -11.17 14.34
CA LEU A 103 4.98 -9.74 14.64
C LEU A 103 6.23 -9.35 15.44
N PHE A 104 7.28 -8.76 14.82
CA PHE A 104 8.44 -8.16 15.56
C PHE A 104 9.12 -6.95 14.89
N TYR A 105 9.51 -5.96 15.72
CA TYR A 105 10.21 -4.68 15.44
C TYR A 105 10.73 -4.49 14.00
N SER A 106 10.07 -3.59 13.25
CA SER A 106 10.43 -3.21 11.89
C SER A 106 10.57 -1.69 11.75
N ASP A 107 11.40 -1.28 10.80
CA ASP A 107 11.51 0.10 10.40
C ASP A 107 10.26 0.55 9.62
N ARG A 108 10.06 1.87 9.62
CA ARG A 108 8.89 2.52 9.03
C ARG A 108 9.30 3.58 8.03
N ARG A 109 8.63 3.61 6.90
CA ARG A 109 8.69 4.73 5.95
C ARG A 109 7.29 5.25 5.69
N PHE A 110 7.12 6.55 5.85
CA PHE A 110 5.86 7.23 5.61
C PHE A 110 5.89 7.93 4.25
N LEU A 111 4.78 7.82 3.51
CA LEU A 111 4.51 8.56 2.30
C LEU A 111 3.18 9.31 2.47
N ASN A 112 3.23 10.63 2.41
CA ASN A 112 2.05 11.50 2.57
C ASN A 112 1.67 12.26 1.30
N ARG A 113 2.35 12.00 0.19
CA ARG A 113 2.16 12.70 -1.10
C ARG A 113 2.39 11.79 -2.29
N SER A 114 1.74 12.13 -3.41
CA SER A 114 1.91 11.38 -4.64
C SER A 114 3.24 11.71 -5.30
N TRP A 115 3.99 10.71 -5.75
CA TRP A 115 5.15 10.93 -6.61
C TRP A 115 4.77 11.52 -7.97
N ARG A 116 3.58 11.20 -8.49
CA ARG A 116 3.12 11.62 -9.83
C ARG A 116 2.65 13.07 -9.87
N SER A 117 1.88 13.51 -8.87
CA SER A 117 1.28 14.86 -8.85
C SER A 117 1.88 15.80 -7.80
N ARG A 118 2.72 15.28 -6.89
CA ARG A 118 3.24 15.99 -5.70
C ARG A 118 2.17 16.49 -4.71
N GLN A 119 0.90 16.22 -4.96
CA GLN A 119 -0.19 16.60 -4.06
C GLN A 119 -0.17 15.72 -2.79
N LEU A 120 -0.46 16.35 -1.65
CA LEU A 120 -0.69 15.66 -0.38
C LEU A 120 -1.94 14.78 -0.46
N PHE A 121 -1.90 13.66 0.25
CA PHE A 121 -3.02 12.71 0.28
C PHE A 121 -4.10 13.04 1.32
N GLY A 122 -3.77 13.83 2.34
CA GLY A 122 -4.58 13.96 3.57
C GLY A 122 -4.62 12.67 4.40
N HIS A 123 -3.59 11.83 4.25
CA HIS A 123 -3.34 10.59 4.98
C HIS A 123 -1.89 10.17 4.76
N MET A 124 -1.43 9.17 5.52
CA MET A 124 -0.09 8.60 5.37
C MET A 124 -0.15 7.12 5.02
N LEU A 125 0.64 6.72 4.02
CA LEU A 125 0.96 5.32 3.77
C LEU A 125 2.21 4.96 4.56
N ASN A 126 2.11 3.98 5.44
CA ASN A 126 3.21 3.47 6.26
C ASN A 126 3.70 2.13 5.69
N PHE A 127 4.96 2.10 5.26
CA PHE A 127 5.64 0.94 4.74
C PHE A 127 6.50 0.34 5.84
N VAL A 128 6.16 -0.89 6.20
CA VAL A 128 6.67 -1.61 7.36
C VAL A 128 7.57 -2.73 6.84
N PHE A 129 8.88 -2.61 7.11
CA PHE A 129 9.89 -3.55 6.60
C PHE A 129 11.12 -3.58 7.51
N ARG A 130 11.98 -4.58 7.31
CA ARG A 130 13.18 -4.76 8.13
C ARG A 130 14.38 -3.99 7.57
N ASP A 131 14.82 -2.90 8.19
CA ASP A 131 15.95 -2.09 7.66
C ASP A 131 17.28 -2.86 7.51
N SER A 132 17.50 -3.86 8.36
CA SER A 132 18.67 -4.72 8.27
C SER A 132 18.63 -5.75 7.12
N PHE A 133 17.62 -5.72 6.24
CA PHE A 133 17.41 -6.72 5.17
C PHE A 133 18.61 -6.89 4.22
N ILE A 134 19.48 -5.88 4.13
CA ILE A 134 20.69 -5.92 3.30
C ILE A 134 21.76 -6.84 3.91
N LYS A 135 21.80 -6.93 5.25
CA LYS A 135 22.88 -7.58 6.00
C LYS A 135 22.47 -8.90 6.67
N ASP A 136 21.17 -9.16 6.80
CA ASP A 136 20.64 -10.28 7.60
C ASP A 136 20.31 -11.55 6.79
N GLY A 137 20.62 -11.56 5.50
CA GLY A 137 20.34 -12.68 4.59
C GLY A 137 18.89 -12.75 4.10
N SER A 138 18.08 -11.69 4.30
CA SER A 138 16.71 -11.63 3.78
C SER A 138 16.63 -11.87 2.27
N LYS A 139 15.68 -12.71 1.86
CA LYS A 139 15.42 -13.03 0.46
C LYS A 139 14.85 -11.83 -0.30
N LEU A 140 15.14 -11.78 -1.60
CA LEU A 140 14.58 -10.78 -2.52
C LEU A 140 13.05 -10.86 -2.53
N ASN A 141 12.39 -9.72 -2.37
CA ASN A 141 10.94 -9.65 -2.42
C ASN A 141 10.46 -9.69 -3.89
N GLN A 142 10.00 -10.86 -4.33
CA GLN A 142 9.54 -11.11 -5.69
C GLN A 142 8.29 -10.32 -6.04
N CYS A 143 7.47 -9.96 -5.04
CA CYS A 143 6.31 -9.13 -5.24
C CYS A 143 6.75 -7.72 -5.69
N VAL A 144 7.68 -7.10 -4.97
CA VAL A 144 8.23 -5.78 -5.33
C VAL A 144 8.95 -5.83 -6.70
N GLN A 145 9.70 -6.88 -6.97
CA GLN A 145 10.34 -7.07 -8.29
C GLN A 145 9.29 -7.10 -9.41
N THR A 146 8.18 -7.81 -9.21
CA THR A 146 7.09 -7.90 -10.18
C THR A 146 6.36 -6.57 -10.34
N LEU A 147 6.04 -5.89 -9.22
CA LEU A 147 5.35 -4.60 -9.20
C LEU A 147 6.11 -3.51 -9.94
N THR A 148 7.43 -3.52 -9.80
CA THR A 148 8.31 -2.50 -10.40
C THR A 148 8.91 -2.94 -11.73
N ASN A 149 8.61 -4.16 -12.19
CA ASN A 149 9.23 -4.77 -13.36
C ASN A 149 10.77 -4.71 -13.29
N GLY A 150 11.32 -4.97 -12.09
CA GLY A 150 12.76 -4.92 -11.81
C GLY A 150 13.39 -3.52 -11.86
N LYS A 151 12.58 -2.44 -11.91
CA LYS A 151 13.07 -1.06 -12.02
C LYS A 151 13.24 -0.35 -10.68
N ALA A 152 12.92 -1.01 -9.57
CA ALA A 152 13.19 -0.45 -8.25
C ALA A 152 14.70 -0.17 -8.09
N PRO A 153 15.12 1.02 -7.64
CA PRO A 153 16.53 1.35 -7.43
C PRO A 153 17.18 0.49 -6.32
N PHE A 154 16.37 -0.03 -5.40
CA PHE A 154 16.82 -0.93 -4.34
C PHE A 154 16.24 -2.33 -4.53
N GLN A 155 17.05 -3.34 -4.24
CA GLN A 155 16.60 -4.72 -4.12
C GLN A 155 15.91 -4.91 -2.77
N TRP A 156 14.63 -4.55 -2.71
CA TRP A 156 13.79 -4.76 -1.55
C TRP A 156 13.74 -6.23 -1.17
N ARG A 157 13.93 -6.52 0.12
CA ARG A 157 14.06 -7.87 0.68
C ARG A 157 13.18 -8.03 1.91
N GLY A 158 12.82 -9.27 2.20
CA GLY A 158 11.89 -9.60 3.29
C GLY A 158 10.44 -9.19 2.98
N PRO A 159 9.48 -9.61 3.81
CA PRO A 159 8.09 -9.23 3.66
C PRO A 159 7.92 -7.73 3.94
N ILE A 160 6.96 -7.11 3.26
CA ILE A 160 6.63 -5.70 3.46
C ILE A 160 5.13 -5.59 3.68
N LEU A 161 4.73 -4.93 4.76
CA LEU A 161 3.34 -4.57 5.02
C LEU A 161 3.14 -3.09 4.75
N VAL A 162 2.04 -2.76 4.07
CA VAL A 162 1.63 -1.38 3.85
C VAL A 162 0.33 -1.14 4.60
N LEU A 163 0.34 -0.09 5.42
CA LEU A 163 -0.79 0.38 6.21
C LEU A 163 -1.11 1.82 5.83
N LYS A 164 -2.29 2.28 6.23
CA LYS A 164 -2.73 3.65 6.04
C LYS A 164 -3.13 4.25 7.37
N TYR A 165 -2.73 5.48 7.62
CA TYR A 165 -3.06 6.24 8.83
C TYR A 165 -3.64 7.60 8.43
N THR A 166 -4.31 8.27 9.36
CA THR A 166 -4.53 9.72 9.25
C THR A 166 -3.18 10.45 9.37
N ASP A 167 -3.19 11.77 9.37
CA ASP A 167 -1.98 12.56 9.60
C ASP A 167 -1.43 12.38 11.04
N ASP A 168 -2.22 11.79 11.97
CA ASP A 168 -1.79 11.38 13.30
C ASP A 168 -1.56 9.85 13.34
N THR A 169 -0.29 9.43 13.41
CA THR A 169 0.05 7.99 13.48
C THR A 169 -0.35 7.30 14.77
N ASN A 170 -0.78 8.06 15.80
CA ASN A 170 -1.26 7.48 17.06
C ASN A 170 -2.70 6.98 16.95
N GLU A 171 -3.40 7.33 15.87
CA GLU A 171 -4.74 6.81 15.59
C GLU A 171 -4.68 5.40 14.98
N GLU A 172 -5.83 4.71 15.01
CA GLU A 172 -5.95 3.40 14.39
C GLU A 172 -5.78 3.48 12.87
N PRO A 173 -5.14 2.47 12.23
CA PRO A 173 -4.99 2.43 10.79
C PRO A 173 -6.34 2.52 10.06
N LEU A 174 -6.39 3.31 9.00
CA LEU A 174 -7.47 3.31 8.02
C LEU A 174 -7.31 2.14 7.03
N ASP A 175 -8.42 1.74 6.40
CA ASP A 175 -8.36 0.79 5.29
C ASP A 175 -7.54 1.34 4.12
N VAL A 176 -6.53 0.59 3.70
CA VAL A 176 -5.91 0.76 2.38
C VAL A 176 -6.94 0.41 1.31
N LYS A 177 -7.09 1.31 0.31
CA LYS A 177 -8.04 1.16 -0.80
C LYS A 177 -7.32 0.91 -2.11
N LEU A 178 -8.02 0.36 -3.12
CA LEU A 178 -7.41 0.14 -4.45
C LEU A 178 -6.82 1.40 -5.10
N LYS A 179 -7.35 2.59 -4.76
CA LYS A 179 -6.85 3.87 -5.29
C LYS A 179 -5.44 4.22 -4.77
N ASP A 180 -5.02 3.64 -3.66
CA ASP A 180 -3.72 3.88 -3.04
C ASP A 180 -2.61 3.06 -3.73
N ALA A 181 -2.99 2.04 -4.52
CA ALA A 181 -2.08 1.09 -5.17
C ALA A 181 -1.00 1.73 -6.05
N SER A 182 -1.35 2.78 -6.82
CA SER A 182 -0.37 3.46 -7.68
C SER A 182 0.70 4.13 -6.86
N ASP A 183 0.31 4.79 -5.77
CA ASP A 183 1.24 5.50 -4.89
C ASP A 183 2.14 4.51 -4.13
N ILE A 184 1.61 3.31 -3.82
CA ILE A 184 2.39 2.21 -3.24
C ILE A 184 3.49 1.74 -4.20
N VAL A 185 3.15 1.48 -5.46
CA VAL A 185 4.14 1.06 -6.48
C VAL A 185 5.17 2.16 -6.73
N ASP A 186 4.71 3.40 -6.80
CA ASP A 186 5.57 4.56 -7.03
C ASP A 186 6.60 4.75 -5.92
N GLN A 187 6.22 4.49 -4.66
CA GLN A 187 7.17 4.54 -3.55
C GLN A 187 8.38 3.66 -3.80
N PHE A 188 8.19 2.46 -4.34
CA PHE A 188 9.31 1.56 -4.65
C PHE A 188 10.08 1.98 -5.90
N LEU A 189 9.43 2.56 -6.91
CA LEU A 189 10.07 3.03 -8.14
C LEU A 189 10.94 4.27 -7.93
N PHE A 190 10.51 5.18 -7.07
CA PHE A 190 11.16 6.48 -6.86
C PHE A 190 11.86 6.59 -5.51
N TYR A 191 11.99 5.47 -4.77
CA TYR A 191 12.67 5.46 -3.48
C TYR A 191 14.10 6.01 -3.59
N GLY A 192 14.44 7.00 -2.78
CA GLY A 192 15.75 7.63 -2.77
C GLY A 192 16.04 8.55 -3.96
N ALA A 193 15.10 8.73 -4.90
CA ALA A 193 15.21 9.79 -5.89
C ALA A 193 15.22 11.13 -5.16
N GLN A 194 16.25 11.95 -5.40
CA GLN A 194 16.29 13.30 -4.82
C GLN A 194 15.04 14.05 -5.26
N GLU A 195 14.30 14.57 -4.29
CA GLU A 195 13.28 15.56 -4.57
C GLU A 195 14.01 16.77 -5.16
N GLN A 196 14.04 16.89 -6.49
CA GLN A 196 14.50 18.12 -7.12
C GLN A 196 13.61 19.24 -6.57
N LYS A 197 14.27 20.19 -5.88
CA LYS A 197 13.70 21.36 -5.24
C LYS A 197 12.93 22.22 -6.24
#